data_AF-A0A957NRT3-F1
#
_entry.id   AF-A0A957NRT3-F1
#
_cell.length_a   1.000
_cell.length_b   1.000
_cell.length_c   1.000
_cell.angle_alpha   90.00
_cell.angle_beta   90.00
_cell.angle_gamma   90.00
#
_symmetry.space_group_name_H-M   'P 1'
#
loop_
_entity.id
_entity.type
_entity.pdbx_description
1 polymer ?
#
loop_
_entity_poly.entity_id
_entity_poly.type
_entity_poly.pdbx_seq_one_letter_code
_entity_poly.pdbx_strand_id
1 'polypeptide(L)'
;LFAATLKFIFADATRLAELDQTIFAGYVDGLRDVGWQGDERLVRFGFTALTALKDAVADTAIKLPNVARRIAALPPGEEPPRLLNPGGPELLVAVQEYTLGMGEEACALLAQID
;
A
#
# COMPACT_ATOMS: atom_id res chain seq x y z
N LEU A 1 -0.80 6.66 1.29
CA LEU A 1 -2.15 7.02 0.76
C LEU A 1 -2.52 6.11 -0.41
N PHE A 2 -1.61 5.90 -1.36
CA PHE A 2 -1.74 5.03 -2.53
C PHE A 2 -2.27 3.59 -2.25
N ALA A 3 -1.58 2.81 -1.40
CA ALA A 3 -2.02 1.44 -1.09
C ALA A 3 -3.34 1.37 -0.31
N ALA A 4 -3.71 2.45 0.40
CA ALA A 4 -5.04 2.56 0.99
C ALA A 4 -6.11 2.78 -0.08
N THR A 5 -5.83 3.60 -1.10
CA THR A 5 -6.77 3.86 -2.22
C THR A 5 -7.00 2.61 -3.09
N LEU A 6 -5.97 1.80 -3.33
CA LEU A 6 -6.07 0.50 -4.01
C LEU A 6 -7.01 -0.50 -3.31
N LYS A 7 -7.31 -0.29 -2.02
CA LYS A 7 -8.26 -1.11 -1.25
C LYS A 7 -9.73 -0.72 -1.50
N PHE A 8 -9.97 0.39 -2.19
CA PHE A 8 -11.30 0.94 -2.46
C PHE A 8 -11.64 1.03 -3.94
N ILE A 9 -10.63 1.03 -4.83
CA ILE A 9 -10.82 1.11 -6.27
C ILE A 9 -10.71 -0.30 -6.87
N PHE A 10 -11.58 -0.62 -7.83
CA PHE A 10 -11.52 -1.84 -8.65
C PHE A 10 -10.29 -1.80 -9.60
N ALA A 11 -9.09 -1.79 -9.03
CA ALA A 11 -7.85 -1.83 -9.80
C ALA A 11 -7.48 -3.28 -10.10
N ASP A 12 -7.06 -3.52 -11.34
CA ASP A 12 -6.45 -4.78 -11.73
C ASP A 12 -5.11 -4.96 -11.01
N ALA A 13 -4.96 -6.07 -10.30
CA ALA A 13 -3.74 -6.43 -9.57
C ALA A 13 -2.49 -6.44 -10.47
N THR A 14 -2.65 -6.72 -11.76
CA THR A 14 -1.52 -6.74 -12.72
C THR A 14 -0.97 -5.36 -13.04
N ARG A 15 -1.71 -4.28 -12.74
CA ARG A 15 -1.36 -2.90 -13.06
C ARG A 15 -0.89 -2.08 -11.86
N LEU A 16 -0.67 -2.73 -10.71
CA LEU A 16 -0.27 -2.06 -9.46
C LEU A 16 0.99 -1.20 -9.63
N ALA A 17 2.01 -1.72 -10.32
CA ALA A 17 3.26 -1.00 -10.57
C ALA A 17 3.09 0.21 -11.49
N GLU A 18 2.30 0.08 -12.55
CA GLU A 18 2.00 1.19 -13.47
C GLU A 18 1.22 2.30 -12.76
N LEU A 19 0.24 1.92 -11.94
CA LEU A 19 -0.54 2.87 -11.16
C LEU A 19 0.32 3.59 -10.12
N ASP A 20 1.23 2.88 -9.45
CA ASP A 20 2.19 3.47 -8.51
C ASP A 20 3.07 4.53 -9.18
N GLN A 21 3.67 4.19 -10.32
CA GLN A 21 4.49 5.11 -11.10
C GLN A 21 3.70 6.36 -11.50
N THR A 22 2.47 6.18 -11.97
CA THR A 22 1.60 7.29 -12.38
C THR A 22 1.26 8.21 -11.21
N ILE A 23 0.89 7.62 -10.06
CA ILE A 23 0.53 8.41 -8.87
C ILE A 23 1.75 9.09 -8.26
N PHE A 24 2.89 8.41 -8.24
CA PHE A 24 4.14 8.99 -7.75
C PHE A 24 4.59 10.16 -8.63
N ALA A 25 4.57 10.00 -9.95
CA ALA A 25 4.91 11.07 -10.90
C ALA A 25 4.00 12.31 -10.67
N GLY A 26 2.68 12.10 -10.59
CA GLY A 26 1.75 13.21 -10.32
C GLY A 26 1.96 13.87 -8.94
N TYR A 27 2.38 13.10 -7.93
CA TYR A 27 2.75 13.65 -6.63
C TYR A 27 4.01 14.52 -6.71
N VAL A 28 5.04 14.07 -7.42
CA VAL A 28 6.28 14.84 -7.63
C VAL A 28 5.97 16.10 -8.44
N ASP A 29 5.20 16.00 -9.52
CA ASP A 29 4.80 17.15 -10.34
C ASP A 29 4.08 18.20 -9.49
N GLY A 30 3.12 17.78 -8.65
CA GLY A 30 2.43 18.69 -7.72
C GLY A 30 3.36 19.35 -6.70
N LEU A 31 4.42 18.65 -6.24
CA LEU A 31 5.46 19.26 -5.40
C LEU A 31 6.26 20.31 -6.19
N ARG A 32 6.61 20.02 -7.45
CA ARG A 32 7.32 20.98 -8.32
C ARG A 32 6.48 22.23 -8.58
N ASP A 33 5.17 22.07 -8.80
CA ASP A 33 4.24 23.18 -9.04
C ASP A 33 4.16 24.16 -7.86
N VAL A 34 4.34 23.68 -6.62
CA VAL A 34 4.40 24.53 -5.41
C VAL A 34 5.83 24.98 -5.07
N GLY A 35 6.78 24.79 -5.98
CA GLY A 35 8.15 25.30 -5.88
C GLY A 35 9.13 24.40 -5.11
N TRP A 36 8.75 23.15 -4.78
CA TRP A 36 9.67 22.23 -4.12
C TRP A 36 10.78 21.78 -5.08
N GLN A 37 12.05 21.97 -4.69
CA GLN A 37 13.24 21.67 -5.51
C GLN A 37 14.15 20.58 -4.93
N GLY A 38 13.64 19.79 -3.97
CA GLY A 38 14.44 18.73 -3.33
C GLY A 38 14.72 17.51 -4.22
N ASP A 39 15.48 16.58 -3.64
CA ASP A 39 15.82 15.29 -4.26
C ASP A 39 14.60 14.37 -4.31
N GLU A 40 14.24 13.92 -5.51
CA GLU A 40 13.14 13.01 -5.75
C GLU A 40 13.33 11.66 -5.05
N ARG A 41 14.58 11.20 -4.86
CA ARG A 41 14.89 9.96 -4.15
C ARG A 41 14.43 10.01 -2.70
N LEU A 42 14.53 11.18 -2.05
CA LEU A 42 14.03 11.39 -0.69
C LEU A 42 12.50 11.28 -0.62
N VAL A 43 11.81 11.79 -1.65
CA VAL A 43 10.36 11.68 -1.76
C VAL A 43 9.94 10.24 -2.01
N ARG A 44 10.65 9.53 -2.90
CA ARG A 44 10.41 8.10 -3.16
C ARG A 44 10.65 7.27 -1.91
N PHE A 45 11.72 7.53 -1.16
CA PHE A 45 11.99 6.87 0.12
C PHE A 45 10.83 7.06 1.10
N GLY A 46 10.39 8.31 1.33
CA GLY A 46 9.28 8.58 2.24
C GLY A 46 7.98 7.89 1.79
N PHE A 47 7.74 7.87 0.48
CA PHE A 47 6.57 7.23 -0.12
C PHE A 47 6.57 5.71 0.08
N THR A 48 7.69 5.05 -0.23
CA THR A 48 7.82 3.59 -0.13
C THR A 48 7.90 3.12 1.33
N ALA A 49 8.67 3.82 2.17
CA ALA A 49 8.79 3.51 3.60
C ALA A 49 7.45 3.62 4.33
N LEU A 50 6.69 4.70 4.09
CA LEU A 50 5.37 4.89 4.71
C LEU A 50 4.39 3.81 4.26
N THR A 51 4.42 3.45 2.97
CA THR A 51 3.54 2.42 2.40
C THR A 51 3.86 1.04 2.98
N ALA A 52 5.14 0.66 3.05
CA ALA A 52 5.56 -0.60 3.66
C ALA A 52 5.18 -0.67 5.15
N LEU A 53 5.44 0.39 5.92
CA LEU A 53 5.12 0.41 7.36
C LEU A 53 3.61 0.31 7.61
N LYS A 54 2.81 1.05 6.85
CA LYS A 54 1.36 1.11 7.04
C LYS A 54 0.67 -0.14 6.49
N ASP A 55 0.96 -0.52 5.25
CA ASP A 55 0.16 -1.46 4.50
C ASP A 55 0.79 -2.87 4.48
N ALA A 56 2.11 -3.01 4.58
CA ALA A 56 2.72 -4.32 4.72
C ALA A 56 2.78 -4.77 6.18
N VAL A 57 3.28 -3.92 7.08
CA VAL A 57 3.48 -4.27 8.50
C VAL A 57 2.19 -4.13 9.29
N ALA A 58 1.56 -2.95 9.35
CA ALA A 58 0.41 -2.75 10.24
C ALA A 58 -0.84 -3.55 9.79
N ASP A 59 -1.11 -3.65 8.49
CA ASP A 59 -2.28 -4.41 8.03
C ASP A 59 -2.11 -5.93 8.25
N THR A 60 -0.94 -6.49 7.96
CA THR A 60 -0.70 -7.93 8.18
C THR A 60 -0.52 -8.29 9.64
N ALA A 61 0.28 -7.53 10.41
CA ALA A 61 0.59 -7.89 11.79
C ALA A 61 -0.53 -7.50 12.78
N ILE A 62 -1.33 -6.47 12.47
CA ILE A 62 -2.31 -5.93 13.42
C ILE A 62 -3.74 -6.11 12.90
N LYS A 63 -4.06 -5.71 11.66
CA LYS A 63 -5.45 -5.78 11.19
C LYS A 63 -5.90 -7.19 10.88
N LEU A 64 -5.10 -7.97 10.15
CA LEU A 64 -5.50 -9.31 9.70
C LEU A 64 -5.83 -10.26 10.88
N PRO A 65 -5.02 -10.35 11.95
CA PRO A 65 -5.36 -11.18 13.11
C PRO A 65 -6.62 -10.70 13.83
N ASN A 66 -6.83 -9.37 13.91
CA ASN A 66 -8.03 -8.81 14.53
C ASN A 66 -9.28 -9.09 13.69
N VAL A 67 -9.16 -9.05 12.36
CA VAL A 67 -10.21 -9.43 11.42
C VAL A 67 -10.53 -10.91 11.54
N ALA A 68 -9.53 -11.79 11.49
CA ALA A 68 -9.70 -13.22 11.65
C ALA A 68 -10.38 -13.58 12.98
N ARG A 69 -9.98 -12.93 14.09
CA ARG A 69 -10.62 -13.09 15.41
C ARG A 69 -12.10 -12.67 15.38
N ARG A 70 -12.45 -11.59 14.70
CA ARG A 70 -13.84 -11.12 14.58
C ARG A 70 -14.69 -12.06 13.74
N ILE A 71 -14.15 -12.59 12.63
CA ILE A 71 -14.83 -13.60 11.80
C ILE A 71 -15.08 -14.87 12.62
N ALA A 72 -14.08 -15.36 13.36
CA ALA A 72 -14.21 -16.55 14.18
C ALA A 72 -15.22 -16.39 15.34
N ALA A 73 -15.53 -15.15 15.74
CA ALA A 73 -16.51 -14.83 16.76
C ALA A 73 -17.93 -14.59 16.19
N LEU A 74 -18.14 -14.71 14.87
CA LEU A 74 -19.45 -14.51 14.27
C LEU A 74 -20.44 -15.61 14.68
N PRO A 75 -21.71 -15.26 14.93
CA PRO A 75 -22.77 -16.25 15.10
C PRO A 75 -22.89 -17.16 13.88
N PRO A 76 -23.29 -18.43 14.07
CA PRO A 76 -23.53 -19.34 12.95
C PRO A 76 -24.55 -18.76 11.96
N GLY A 77 -24.20 -18.76 10.68
CA GLY A 77 -25.07 -18.25 9.61
C GLY A 77 -24.96 -16.76 9.32
N GLU A 78 -24.16 -16.00 10.09
CA GLU A 78 -23.80 -14.64 9.68
C GLU A 78 -22.71 -14.66 8.61
N GLU A 79 -22.97 -13.92 7.53
CA GLU A 79 -21.98 -13.73 6.48
C GLU A 79 -20.86 -12.83 7.02
N PRO A 80 -19.58 -13.20 6.87
CA PRO A 80 -18.48 -12.33 7.27
C PRO A 80 -18.61 -10.98 6.58
N PRO A 81 -18.32 -9.86 7.29
CA PRO A 81 -18.23 -8.60 6.60
C PRO A 81 -17.20 -8.77 5.47
N ARG A 82 -17.53 -8.28 4.26
CA ARG A 82 -16.61 -8.25 3.13
C ARG A 82 -15.46 -7.32 3.49
N LEU A 83 -14.51 -7.87 4.24
CA LEU A 83 -13.54 -7.10 5.00
C LEU A 83 -12.42 -6.58 4.12
N LEU A 84 -12.35 -7.01 2.87
CA LEU A 84 -11.18 -6.86 2.04
C LEU A 84 -11.68 -6.71 0.60
N ASN A 85 -11.66 -5.47 0.11
CA ASN A 85 -11.57 -5.05 -1.28
C ASN A 85 -12.58 -5.69 -2.28
N PRO A 86 -13.27 -4.94 -3.15
CA PRO A 86 -14.06 -5.53 -4.23
C PRO A 86 -13.35 -6.59 -5.11
N GLY A 87 -12.01 -6.62 -5.14
CA GLY A 87 -11.21 -7.56 -5.92
C GLY A 87 -10.87 -8.90 -5.25
N GLY A 88 -11.34 -9.18 -4.02
CA GLY A 88 -11.18 -10.50 -3.39
C GLY A 88 -9.77 -10.83 -2.86
N PRO A 89 -9.53 -12.09 -2.46
CA PRO A 89 -8.27 -12.55 -1.85
C PRO A 89 -7.03 -12.38 -2.74
N GLU A 90 -7.17 -12.52 -4.06
CA GLU A 90 -6.07 -12.44 -5.01
C GLU A 90 -5.48 -11.03 -5.06
N LEU A 91 -6.34 -10.01 -5.10
CA LEU A 91 -5.92 -8.61 -5.05
C LEU A 91 -5.26 -8.28 -3.70
N LEU A 92 -5.73 -8.87 -2.61
CA LEU A 92 -5.10 -8.71 -1.30
C LEU A 92 -3.67 -9.23 -1.29
N VAL A 93 -3.44 -10.44 -1.79
CA VAL A 93 -2.11 -11.04 -1.88
C VAL A 93 -1.20 -10.19 -2.76
N ALA A 94 -1.68 -9.78 -3.95
CA ALA A 94 -0.90 -8.96 -4.87
C ALA A 94 -0.51 -7.60 -4.25
N VAL A 95 -1.44 -6.93 -3.56
CA VAL A 95 -1.14 -5.68 -2.84
C VAL A 95 -0.14 -5.93 -1.71
N GLN A 96 -0.26 -7.06 -1.00
CA GLN A 96 0.66 -7.40 0.08
C GLN A 96 2.09 -7.65 -0.43
N GLU A 97 2.25 -8.44 -1.49
CA GLU A 97 3.55 -8.69 -2.13
C GLU A 97 4.17 -7.39 -2.64
N TYR A 98 3.35 -6.56 -3.30
CA TYR A 98 3.81 -5.28 -3.83
C TYR A 98 4.28 -4.32 -2.73
N THR A 99 3.51 -4.21 -1.63
CA THR A 99 3.86 -3.34 -0.49
C THR A 99 5.05 -3.85 0.32
N LEU A 100 5.32 -5.16 0.33
CA LEU A 100 6.56 -5.72 0.87
C LEU A 100 7.77 -5.32 0.00
N GLY A 101 7.64 -5.41 -1.33
CA GLY A 101 8.67 -4.94 -2.26
C GLY A 101 9.02 -3.46 -2.10
N MET A 102 8.03 -2.62 -1.78
CA MET A 102 8.28 -1.21 -1.43
C MET A 102 9.15 -1.06 -0.16
N GLY A 103 9.09 -2.00 0.78
CA GLY A 103 9.98 -1.99 1.95
C GLY A 103 11.43 -2.24 1.57
N GLU A 104 11.67 -3.17 0.64
CA GLU A 104 13.01 -3.44 0.10
C GLU A 104 13.54 -2.23 -0.68
N GLU A 105 12.70 -1.60 -1.51
CA GLU A 105 13.02 -0.37 -2.22
C GLU A 105 13.37 0.76 -1.24
N ALA A 106 12.59 0.94 -0.17
CA ALA A 106 12.87 1.94 0.87
C ALA A 106 14.24 1.73 1.52
N CYS A 107 14.58 0.49 1.88
CA CYS A 107 15.89 0.15 2.43
C CYS A 107 17.02 0.47 1.45
N ALA A 108 16.84 0.16 0.16
CA ALA A 108 17.83 0.45 -0.88
C ALA A 108 18.02 1.96 -1.09
N LEU A 109 16.94 2.75 -1.06
CA LEU A 109 16.98 4.21 -1.18
C LEU A 109 17.62 4.87 0.04
N LEU A 110 17.32 4.38 1.24
CA LEU A 110 17.93 4.89 2.48
C LEU A 110 19.46 4.77 2.45
N ALA A 111 19.99 3.73 1.83
CA ALA A 111 21.44 3.55 1.67
C ALA A 111 22.08 4.50 0.64
N GLN A 112 21.28 5.25 -0.13
CA GLN A 112 21.72 6.15 -1.21
C GLN A 112 21.45 7.63 -0.91
N ILE A 113 20.78 7.92 0.21
CA ILE A 113 20.44 9.27 0.67
C ILE A 113 21.39 9.59 1.82
N ASP A 114 22.18 10.66 1.67
CA ASP A 114 23.17 11.13 2.65
C ASP A 114 22.53 11.74 3.91
#